data_AF-A0A382R222-F1
#
_entry.id   AF-A0A382R222-F1
#
_cell.length_a   1.000
_cell.length_b   1.000
_cell.length_c   1.000
_cell.angle_alpha   90.00
_cell.angle_beta   90.00
_cell.angle_gamma   90.00
#
_symmetry.space_group_name_H-M   'P 1'
#
loop_
_entity.id
_entity.type
_entity.pdbx_description
1 polymer ?
#
loop_
_entity_poly.entity_id
_entity_poly.type
_entity_poly.pdbx_seq_one_letter_code
_entity_poly.pdbx_strand_id
1 'polypeptide(L)'
;MIKNIINLGDSAIYCDFGSEVSREINSQVINYFKNLQNNKISGITNITPSYNKLIISFDLAQINYEKLKDKILKIKLENFDKESKNIIKIPVCVDEEFSLDLSRLSENLKISIDKILNSFFNKKYFCYMTGFIAGMPFLGDIDKDIRFKRLETPRIKVPKGSIGITEQFCNIYTFESPGGWNII
;
A
#
# COMPACT_ATOMS: atom_id res chain seq x y z
N MET A 1 -14.96 12.01 6.56
CA MET A 1 -14.04 11.31 5.65
C MET A 1 -12.70 11.14 6.35
N ILE A 2 -11.98 12.24 6.62
CA ILE A 2 -10.84 12.23 7.54
C ILE A 2 -11.36 12.13 8.97
N LYS A 3 -10.75 11.25 9.76
CA LYS A 3 -11.02 11.04 11.18
C LYS A 3 -10.12 11.90 12.04
N ASN A 4 -8.82 11.93 11.74
CA ASN A 4 -7.83 12.71 12.47
C ASN A 4 -6.85 13.41 11.52
N ILE A 5 -6.37 14.58 11.95
CA ILE A 5 -5.29 15.33 11.30
C ILE A 5 -4.26 15.64 12.36
N ILE A 6 -3.02 15.20 12.16
CA ILE A 6 -1.92 15.40 13.09
C ILE A 6 -0.67 15.90 12.35
N ASN A 7 0.24 16.53 13.09
CA ASN A 7 1.59 16.80 12.59
C ASN A 7 2.37 15.50 12.43
N LEU A 8 3.18 15.45 11.37
CA LEU A 8 4.17 14.41 11.13
C LEU A 8 5.52 15.08 10.90
N GLY A 9 6.32 15.20 11.97
CA GLY A 9 7.50 16.04 11.95
C GLY A 9 7.16 17.52 11.77
N ASP A 10 8.13 18.32 11.32
CA ASP A 10 7.98 19.78 11.25
C ASP A 10 7.23 20.26 10.00
N SER A 11 7.31 19.49 8.91
CA SER A 11 6.90 19.95 7.57
C SER A 11 5.95 18.99 6.85
N ALA A 12 5.18 18.20 7.60
CA ALA A 12 4.13 17.36 7.02
C ALA A 12 2.89 17.20 7.90
N ILE A 13 1.75 17.01 7.24
CA ILE A 13 0.46 16.66 7.84
C ILE A 13 0.17 15.19 7.55
N TYR A 14 -0.31 14.49 8.56
CA TYR A 14 -0.85 13.14 8.43
C TYR A 14 -2.37 13.17 8.55
N CYS A 15 -3.06 12.78 7.48
CA CYS A 15 -4.50 12.64 7.44
C CYS A 15 -4.88 11.16 7.60
N ASP A 16 -5.63 10.84 8.64
CA ASP A 16 -6.10 9.48 8.94
C ASP A 16 -7.56 9.30 8.54
N PHE A 17 -7.87 8.27 7.75
CA PHE A 17 -9.23 7.94 7.31
C PHE A 17 -9.86 6.78 8.11
N GLY A 18 -9.17 6.26 9.12
CA GLY A 18 -9.62 5.17 9.98
C GLY A 18 -8.58 4.05 10.11
N SER A 19 -8.88 3.07 10.96
CA SER A 19 -7.99 1.92 11.22
C SER A 19 -8.05 0.83 10.16
N GLU A 20 -9.20 0.68 9.48
CA GLU A 20 -9.42 -0.40 8.52
C GLU A 20 -8.76 -0.13 7.17
N VAL A 21 -8.37 -1.21 6.49
CA VAL A 21 -7.89 -1.19 5.11
C VAL A 21 -8.95 -1.87 4.24
N SER A 22 -9.66 -1.07 3.46
CA SER A 22 -10.70 -1.52 2.53
C SER A 22 -10.67 -0.69 1.26
N ARG A 23 -11.24 -1.22 0.17
CA ARG A 23 -11.29 -0.54 -1.12
C ARG A 23 -12.11 0.74 -1.04
N GLU A 24 -13.14 0.75 -0.19
CA GLU A 24 -14.00 1.89 0.05
C GLU A 24 -13.23 3.04 0.71
N ILE A 25 -12.46 2.73 1.76
CA ILE A 25 -11.62 3.73 2.44
C ILE A 25 -10.50 4.21 1.50
N ASN A 26 -9.85 3.31 0.78
CA ASN A 26 -8.82 3.69 -0.19
C ASN A 26 -9.39 4.58 -1.30
N SER A 27 -10.60 4.31 -1.79
CA SER A 27 -11.27 5.18 -2.76
C SER A 27 -11.49 6.59 -2.21
N GLN A 28 -11.81 6.73 -0.91
CA GLN A 28 -11.92 8.04 -0.27
C GLN A 28 -10.56 8.76 -0.17
N VAL A 29 -9.49 8.04 0.17
CA VAL A 29 -8.12 8.59 0.19
C VAL A 29 -7.73 9.08 -1.19
N ILE A 30 -7.92 8.26 -2.24
CA ILE A 30 -7.58 8.61 -3.62
C ILE A 30 -8.44 9.78 -4.12
N ASN A 31 -9.73 9.82 -3.80
CA ASN A 31 -10.58 10.96 -4.13
C ASN A 31 -10.07 12.25 -3.47
N TYR A 32 -9.69 12.19 -2.20
CA TYR A 32 -9.14 13.33 -1.49
C TYR A 32 -7.79 13.79 -2.05
N PHE A 33 -6.92 12.84 -2.37
CA PHE A 33 -5.65 13.09 -3.07
C PHE A 33 -5.86 13.86 -4.38
N LYS A 34 -6.78 13.40 -5.25
CA LYS A 34 -7.10 14.08 -6.51
C LYS A 34 -7.66 15.49 -6.29
N ASN A 35 -8.50 15.68 -5.27
CA ASN A 35 -9.01 17.00 -4.90
C ASN A 35 -7.88 17.95 -4.46
N LEU A 36 -6.93 17.49 -3.64
CA LEU A 36 -5.80 18.30 -3.21
C LEU A 36 -4.88 18.69 -4.39
N GLN A 37 -4.63 17.75 -5.30
CA GLN A 37 -3.87 18.03 -6.52
C GLN A 37 -4.54 19.11 -7.38
N ASN A 38 -5.86 19.05 -7.53
CA ASN A 38 -6.61 20.02 -8.34
C ASN A 38 -6.71 21.41 -7.69
N ASN A 39 -6.83 21.48 -6.36
CA ASN A 39 -6.94 22.75 -5.63
C ASN A 39 -5.62 23.54 -5.56
N LYS A 40 -4.46 22.90 -5.81
CA LYS A 40 -3.14 23.55 -5.90
C LYS A 40 -2.85 24.53 -4.76
N ILE A 41 -3.00 24.07 -3.51
CA ILE A 41 -2.72 24.91 -2.34
C ILE A 41 -1.23 25.28 -2.32
N SER A 42 -0.95 26.58 -2.41
CA SER A 42 0.41 27.12 -2.30
C SER A 42 1.07 26.70 -0.98
N GLY A 43 2.35 26.31 -1.07
CA GLY A 43 3.15 25.75 0.02
C GLY A 43 3.14 24.22 0.13
N ILE A 44 2.20 23.50 -0.51
CA ILE A 44 2.28 22.02 -0.56
C ILE A 44 3.40 21.62 -1.52
N THR A 45 4.31 20.77 -1.06
CA THR A 45 5.45 20.27 -1.84
C THR A 45 5.25 18.83 -2.32
N ASN A 46 4.50 18.02 -1.58
CA ASN A 46 4.19 16.64 -1.98
C ASN A 46 2.90 16.14 -1.34
N ILE A 47 2.22 15.22 -2.01
CA ILE A 47 1.03 14.54 -1.48
C ILE A 47 1.20 13.04 -1.74
N THR A 48 1.22 12.23 -0.68
CA THR A 48 1.53 10.80 -0.75
C THR A 48 0.37 9.96 -0.20
N PRO A 49 -0.49 9.39 -1.07
CA PRO A 49 -1.57 8.51 -0.64
C PRO A 49 -1.05 7.11 -0.29
N SER A 50 -1.71 6.49 0.68
CA SER A 50 -1.52 5.09 1.09
C SER A 50 -2.88 4.41 1.21
N TYR A 51 -2.94 3.23 1.85
CA TYR A 51 -4.16 2.43 2.00
C TYR A 51 -5.34 3.23 2.54
N ASN A 52 -5.15 3.81 3.73
CA ASN A 52 -6.15 4.54 4.50
C ASN A 52 -5.59 5.85 5.10
N LYS A 53 -4.41 6.28 4.64
CA LYS A 53 -3.71 7.48 5.10
C LYS A 53 -3.29 8.33 3.91
N LEU A 54 -3.13 9.62 4.16
CA LEU A 54 -2.55 10.57 3.23
C LEU A 54 -1.55 11.44 3.97
N ILE A 55 -0.34 11.56 3.44
CA ILE A 55 0.67 12.49 3.94
C ILE A 55 0.74 13.69 2.99
N ILE A 56 0.77 14.89 3.56
CA ILE A 56 0.93 16.15 2.82
C ILE A 56 2.17 16.84 3.34
N SER A 57 3.23 16.90 2.54
CA SER A 57 4.43 17.67 2.86
C SER A 57 4.27 19.12 2.40
N PHE A 58 4.82 20.05 3.16
CA PHE A 58 4.72 21.48 2.86
C PHE A 58 6.00 22.25 3.20
N ASP A 59 6.16 23.41 2.58
CA ASP A 59 7.25 24.35 2.82
C ASP A 59 6.87 25.30 3.96
N LEU A 60 7.64 25.22 5.07
CA LEU A 60 7.45 26.04 6.27
C LEU A 60 7.64 27.54 6.02
N ALA A 61 8.39 27.92 4.98
CA ALA A 61 8.54 29.33 4.61
C ALA A 61 7.25 29.91 3.98
N GLN A 62 6.36 29.06 3.46
CA GLN A 62 5.15 29.47 2.76
C GLN A 62 3.87 29.24 3.58
N ILE A 63 3.80 28.11 4.31
CA ILE A 63 2.61 27.73 5.07
C ILE A 63 3.01 26.95 6.32
N ASN A 64 2.25 27.12 7.39
CA ASN A 64 2.41 26.33 8.62
C ASN A 64 1.28 25.32 8.77
N TYR A 65 1.44 24.40 9.73
CA TYR A 65 0.48 23.36 10.03
C TYR A 65 -0.95 23.87 10.19
N GLU A 66 -1.19 24.84 11.07
CA GLU A 66 -2.55 25.31 11.38
C GLU A 66 -3.23 25.90 10.15
N LYS A 67 -2.52 26.73 9.37
CA LYS A 67 -3.05 27.31 8.12
C LYS A 67 -3.35 26.23 7.08
N LEU A 68 -2.46 25.25 6.92
CA LEU A 68 -2.67 24.17 5.97
C LEU A 68 -3.84 23.27 6.39
N LYS A 69 -3.89 22.87 7.66
CA LYS A 69 -5.00 22.12 8.26
C LYS A 69 -6.34 22.81 8.00
N ASP A 70 -6.41 24.11 8.23
CA ASP A 70 -7.60 24.91 7.97
C ASP A 70 -8.01 24.88 6.50
N LYS A 71 -7.05 25.03 5.57
CA LYS A 71 -7.32 24.96 4.13
C LYS A 71 -7.83 23.58 3.72
N ILE A 72 -7.18 22.50 4.15
CA ILE A 72 -7.54 21.14 3.73
C ILE A 72 -8.90 20.69 4.29
N LEU A 73 -9.30 21.20 5.47
CA LEU A 73 -10.63 20.99 6.04
C LEU A 73 -11.73 21.72 5.26
N LYS A 74 -11.39 22.84 4.62
CA LYS A 74 -12.33 23.70 3.87
C LYS A 74 -12.36 23.40 2.36
N ILE A 75 -11.58 22.42 1.88
CA ILE A 75 -11.59 22.03 0.47
C ILE A 75 -12.99 21.55 0.09
N LYS A 76 -13.51 22.09 -1.02
CA LYS A 76 -14.69 21.56 -1.68
C LYS A 76 -14.33 20.26 -2.39
N LEU A 77 -14.98 19.18 -2.01
CA LEU A 77 -14.75 17.86 -2.60
C LEU A 77 -15.61 17.67 -3.83
N GLU A 78 -14.95 17.40 -4.94
CA GLU A 78 -15.54 16.84 -6.14
C GLU A 78 -15.37 15.32 -6.12
N ASN A 79 -16.34 14.60 -6.66
CA ASN A 79 -16.22 13.16 -6.83
C ASN A 79 -15.58 12.90 -8.19
N PHE A 80 -14.38 12.36 -8.18
CA PHE A 80 -13.76 11.85 -9.39
C PHE A 80 -14.32 10.44 -9.66
N ASP A 81 -14.81 10.23 -10.89
CA ASP A 81 -15.33 8.92 -11.29
C ASP A 81 -14.28 7.81 -11.09
N LYS A 82 -14.77 6.60 -10.82
CA LYS A 82 -13.92 5.41 -10.73
C LYS A 82 -13.27 5.17 -12.08
N GLU A 83 -11.96 5.42 -12.15
CA GLU A 83 -11.13 5.11 -13.31
C GLU A 83 -11.28 3.65 -13.76
N SER A 84 -11.04 3.43 -15.05
CA SER A 84 -11.16 2.14 -15.73
C SER A 84 -10.42 1.03 -14.99
N LYS A 85 -11.07 -0.12 -14.85
CA LYS A 85 -10.49 -1.34 -14.27
C LYS A 85 -9.44 -1.93 -15.21
N ASN A 86 -8.25 -1.34 -15.25
CA ASN A 86 -7.11 -1.91 -15.98
C ASN A 86 -6.65 -3.16 -15.23
N ILE A 87 -6.99 -4.34 -15.77
CA ILE A 87 -6.51 -5.61 -15.24
C ILE A 87 -5.15 -5.90 -15.89
N ILE A 88 -4.11 -5.88 -15.08
CA ILE A 88 -2.75 -6.26 -15.50
C ILE A 88 -2.54 -7.73 -15.15
N LYS A 89 -2.11 -8.53 -16.13
CA LYS A 89 -1.69 -9.92 -15.92
C LYS A 89 -0.18 -9.96 -15.72
N ILE A 90 0.27 -10.61 -14.66
CA ILE A 90 1.68 -10.71 -14.31
C ILE A 90 2.04 -12.21 -14.30
N PRO A 91 2.98 -12.66 -15.13
CA PRO A 91 3.45 -14.04 -15.07
C PRO A 91 4.28 -14.25 -13.80
N VAL A 92 4.13 -15.41 -13.17
CA VAL A 92 4.81 -15.77 -11.93
C VAL A 92 5.41 -17.17 -12.08
N CYS A 93 6.68 -17.32 -11.73
CA CYS A 93 7.35 -18.60 -11.60
C CYS A 93 7.40 -18.97 -10.12
N VAL A 94 6.99 -20.20 -9.80
CA VAL A 94 6.88 -20.71 -8.42
C VAL A 94 7.74 -21.96 -8.23
N ASP A 95 8.76 -22.10 -9.07
CA ASP A 95 9.74 -23.17 -8.92
C ASP A 95 10.46 -22.98 -7.58
N GLU A 96 10.87 -24.10 -6.97
CA GLU A 96 11.40 -24.14 -5.60
C GLU A 96 12.57 -23.17 -5.36
N GLU A 97 13.39 -22.92 -6.38
CA GLU A 97 14.52 -21.97 -6.30
C GLU A 97 14.10 -20.50 -6.16
N PHE A 98 12.90 -20.13 -6.61
CA PHE A 98 12.36 -18.76 -6.52
C PHE A 98 11.43 -18.57 -5.32
N SER A 99 10.78 -19.64 -4.87
CA SER A 99 9.78 -19.64 -3.81
C SER A 99 10.39 -19.90 -2.42
N LEU A 100 11.09 -18.90 -1.88
CA LEU A 100 11.92 -19.05 -0.69
C LEU A 100 11.18 -19.42 0.61
N ASP A 101 9.85 -19.29 0.67
CA ASP A 101 9.07 -19.49 1.90
C ASP A 101 7.85 -20.42 1.75
N LEU A 102 7.60 -21.03 0.58
CA LEU A 102 6.42 -21.90 0.39
C LEU A 102 6.38 -23.09 1.36
N SER A 103 7.51 -23.78 1.55
CA SER A 103 7.61 -24.91 2.49
C SER A 103 7.32 -24.46 3.93
N ARG A 104 7.93 -23.35 4.35
CA ARG A 104 7.69 -22.77 5.68
C ARG A 104 6.23 -22.36 5.87
N LEU A 105 5.61 -21.73 4.87
CA LEU A 105 4.20 -21.36 4.92
C LEU A 105 3.31 -22.61 5.02
N SER A 106 3.59 -23.63 4.22
CA SER A 106 2.87 -24.91 4.24
C SER A 106 2.88 -25.56 5.63
N GLU A 107 4.05 -25.63 6.26
CA GLU A 107 4.22 -26.21 7.59
C GLU A 107 3.46 -25.43 8.67
N ASN A 108 3.59 -24.09 8.66
CA ASN A 108 3.01 -23.26 9.71
C ASN A 108 1.48 -23.11 9.58
N LEU A 109 0.98 -23.03 8.34
CA LEU A 109 -0.45 -22.93 8.06
C LEU A 109 -1.16 -24.30 8.03
N LYS A 110 -0.39 -25.41 8.01
CA LYS A 110 -0.90 -26.79 7.91
C LYS A 110 -1.79 -27.00 6.69
N ILE A 111 -1.39 -26.42 5.56
CA ILE A 111 -2.01 -26.59 4.25
C ILE A 111 -0.95 -26.93 3.22
N SER A 112 -1.32 -27.62 2.13
CA SER A 112 -0.36 -27.94 1.07
C SER A 112 0.08 -26.69 0.30
N ILE A 113 1.27 -26.74 -0.27
CA ILE A 113 1.78 -25.73 -1.21
C ILE A 113 0.78 -25.50 -2.35
N ASP A 114 0.21 -26.56 -2.92
CA ASP A 114 -0.84 -26.45 -3.96
C ASP A 114 -2.04 -25.65 -3.49
N LYS A 115 -2.47 -25.80 -2.24
CA LYS A 115 -3.60 -25.03 -1.70
C LYS A 115 -3.22 -23.55 -1.54
N ILE A 116 -1.97 -23.25 -1.14
CA ILE A 116 -1.46 -21.88 -1.05
C ILE A 116 -1.49 -21.22 -2.43
N LEU A 117 -0.89 -21.88 -3.42
CA LEU A 117 -0.79 -21.37 -4.79
C LEU A 117 -2.17 -21.21 -5.44
N ASN A 118 -3.06 -22.19 -5.27
CA ASN A 118 -4.42 -22.10 -5.78
C ASN A 118 -5.19 -20.92 -5.16
N SER A 119 -5.07 -20.72 -3.84
CA SER A 119 -5.69 -19.58 -3.16
C SER A 119 -5.12 -18.24 -3.66
N PHE A 120 -3.81 -18.17 -3.91
CA PHE A 120 -3.14 -16.98 -4.42
C PHE A 120 -3.52 -16.66 -5.88
N PHE A 121 -3.42 -17.63 -6.79
CA PHE A 121 -3.63 -17.40 -8.22
C PHE A 121 -5.10 -17.30 -8.63
N ASN A 122 -6.03 -17.87 -7.86
CA ASN A 122 -7.46 -17.82 -8.19
C ASN A 122 -8.14 -16.51 -7.74
N LYS A 123 -7.37 -15.42 -7.66
CA LYS A 123 -7.83 -14.13 -7.17
C LYS A 123 -7.35 -12.95 -8.02
N LYS A 124 -8.19 -11.93 -8.10
CA LYS A 124 -7.81 -10.59 -8.60
C LYS A 124 -7.41 -9.71 -7.42
N TYR A 125 -6.21 -9.16 -7.51
CA TYR A 125 -5.66 -8.26 -6.51
C TYR A 125 -5.96 -6.80 -6.83
N PHE A 126 -6.20 -6.02 -5.78
CA PHE A 126 -6.35 -4.57 -5.87
C PHE A 126 -5.08 -3.90 -5.37
N CYS A 127 -4.55 -2.96 -6.15
CA CYS A 127 -3.37 -2.17 -5.78
C CYS A 127 -3.82 -0.97 -4.95
N TYR A 128 -3.51 -0.99 -3.66
CA TYR A 128 -3.92 0.05 -2.73
C TYR A 128 -2.97 1.25 -2.73
N MET A 129 -1.68 1.00 -2.95
CA MET A 129 -0.65 2.03 -3.06
C MET A 129 0.55 1.52 -3.85
N THR A 130 1.40 2.45 -4.28
CA THR A 130 2.74 2.15 -4.80
C THR A 130 3.76 2.92 -3.97
N GLY A 131 4.91 2.32 -3.65
CA GLY A 131 5.92 2.96 -2.79
C GLY A 131 6.70 1.97 -1.95
N PHE A 132 7.30 2.42 -0.84
CA PHE A 132 8.40 1.75 -0.09
C PHE A 132 9.70 1.69 -0.91
N ILE A 133 9.61 1.11 -2.11
CA ILE A 133 10.62 1.17 -3.17
C ILE A 133 9.93 1.74 -4.42
N ALA A 134 10.68 2.42 -5.29
CA ALA A 134 10.12 3.01 -6.49
C ALA A 134 9.31 1.99 -7.32
N GLY A 135 8.03 2.29 -7.53
CA GLY A 135 7.12 1.48 -8.33
C GLY A 135 6.64 0.18 -7.69
N MET A 136 7.03 -0.15 -6.46
CA MET A 136 6.64 -1.39 -5.80
C MET A 136 5.14 -1.35 -5.45
N PRO A 137 4.32 -2.25 -6.02
CA PRO A 137 2.89 -2.27 -5.77
C PRO A 137 2.60 -2.96 -4.44
N PHE A 138 1.72 -2.37 -3.64
CA PHE A 138 1.14 -3.02 -2.48
C PHE A 138 -0.28 -3.42 -2.81
N LEU A 139 -0.41 -4.71 -3.09
CA LEU A 139 -1.63 -5.41 -3.39
C LEU A 139 -2.24 -5.91 -2.08
N GLY A 140 -3.56 -5.99 -1.99
CA GLY A 140 -4.22 -6.44 -0.76
C GLY A 140 -5.34 -7.44 -1.00
N ASP A 141 -6.09 -7.67 0.07
CA ASP A 141 -7.19 -8.62 0.14
C ASP A 141 -6.74 -10.08 -0.01
N ILE A 142 -5.53 -10.46 0.43
CA ILE A 142 -5.13 -11.89 0.44
C ILE A 142 -6.17 -12.75 1.18
N ASP A 143 -6.42 -13.95 0.68
CA ASP A 143 -7.29 -14.94 1.33
C ASP A 143 -6.84 -15.24 2.76
N LYS A 144 -7.80 -15.33 3.69
CA LYS A 144 -7.54 -15.50 5.12
C LYS A 144 -6.73 -16.77 5.41
N ASP A 145 -6.95 -17.82 4.62
CA ASP A 145 -6.31 -19.12 4.77
C ASP A 145 -4.79 -19.10 4.52
N ILE A 146 -4.28 -18.11 3.76
CA ILE A 146 -2.85 -18.00 3.44
C ILE A 146 -2.18 -16.78 4.09
N ARG A 147 -2.88 -16.08 4.99
CA ARG A 147 -2.31 -14.94 5.72
C ARG A 147 -1.33 -15.44 6.75
N PHE A 148 -0.12 -14.91 6.72
CA PHE A 148 0.89 -15.25 7.71
C PHE A 148 1.74 -14.04 8.10
N LYS A 149 2.32 -14.08 9.31
CA LYS A 149 3.20 -13.02 9.78
C LYS A 149 4.44 -12.93 8.90
N ARG A 150 5.00 -11.73 8.82
CA ARG A 150 6.33 -11.50 8.24
C ARG A 150 7.39 -12.31 8.99
N LEU A 151 8.54 -12.52 8.34
CA LEU A 151 9.75 -13.04 8.97
C LEU A 151 10.13 -12.19 10.19
N GLU A 152 10.58 -12.87 11.25
CA GLU A 152 11.05 -12.22 12.47
C GLU A 152 12.35 -11.45 12.21
N THR A 153 13.25 -12.05 11.44
CA THR A 153 14.46 -11.40 10.91
C THR A 153 14.31 -11.22 9.40
N PRO A 154 14.24 -9.98 8.89
CA PRO A 154 14.21 -9.72 7.45
C PRO A 154 15.44 -10.27 6.73
N ARG A 155 15.26 -10.72 5.48
CA ARG A 155 16.40 -11.01 4.59
C ARG A 155 17.11 -9.70 4.27
N ILE A 156 18.44 -9.77 4.19
CA ILE A 156 19.27 -8.63 3.75
C ILE A 156 19.04 -8.35 2.26
N LYS A 157 18.78 -9.41 1.48
CA LYS A 157 18.53 -9.34 0.04
C LYS A 157 17.34 -10.21 -0.32
N VAL A 158 16.30 -9.58 -0.85
CA VAL A 158 15.22 -10.21 -1.59
C VAL A 158 15.43 -9.87 -3.07
N PRO A 159 15.51 -10.86 -3.96
CA PRO A 159 15.71 -10.61 -5.39
C PRO A 159 14.64 -9.70 -6.00
N LYS A 160 15.02 -8.94 -7.02
CA LYS A 160 14.07 -8.22 -7.86
C LYS A 160 13.12 -9.22 -8.53
N GLY A 161 11.82 -8.90 -8.55
CA GLY A 161 10.77 -9.71 -9.14
C GLY A 161 10.12 -10.69 -8.17
N SER A 162 10.69 -10.88 -6.98
CA SER A 162 10.08 -11.74 -5.94
C SER A 162 8.69 -11.25 -5.56
N ILE A 163 7.78 -12.19 -5.34
CA ILE A 163 6.43 -11.93 -4.87
C ILE A 163 6.38 -12.25 -3.38
N GLY A 164 6.16 -11.21 -2.57
CA GLY A 164 6.04 -11.37 -1.14
C GLY A 164 4.59 -11.39 -0.70
N ILE A 165 4.26 -12.19 0.31
CA ILE A 165 3.01 -12.09 1.07
C ILE A 165 3.27 -11.86 2.57
N THR A 166 2.43 -11.03 3.19
CA THR A 166 2.37 -10.89 4.65
C THR A 166 1.00 -10.37 5.06
N GLU A 167 0.46 -10.91 6.14
CA GLU A 167 -0.87 -10.55 6.63
C GLU A 167 -1.90 -10.54 5.49
N GLN A 168 -2.54 -9.41 5.22
CA GLN A 168 -3.52 -9.27 4.13
C GLN A 168 -2.93 -8.77 2.80
N PHE A 169 -1.61 -8.58 2.70
CA PHE A 169 -0.95 -7.89 1.60
C PHE A 169 -0.02 -8.78 0.80
N CYS A 170 0.02 -8.52 -0.51
CA CYS A 170 1.00 -9.04 -1.45
C CYS A 170 1.79 -7.86 -2.04
N ASN A 171 3.04 -8.08 -2.42
CA ASN A 171 3.81 -7.09 -3.16
C ASN A 171 4.66 -7.75 -4.24
N ILE A 172 5.29 -6.91 -5.07
CA ILE A 172 6.29 -7.33 -6.05
C ILE A 172 7.53 -6.46 -5.84
N TYR A 173 8.64 -7.08 -5.47
CA TYR A 173 9.90 -6.37 -5.25
C TYR A 173 10.43 -5.81 -6.58
N THR A 174 10.35 -4.50 -6.80
CA THR A 174 10.79 -3.87 -8.06
C THR A 174 12.31 -3.71 -8.18
N PHE A 175 13.02 -3.85 -7.05
CA PHE A 175 14.48 -3.83 -6.94
C PHE A 175 14.92 -4.86 -5.91
N GLU A 176 16.21 -5.25 -5.95
CA GLU A 176 16.80 -6.00 -4.84
C GLU A 176 16.83 -5.12 -3.59
N SER A 177 16.29 -5.63 -2.48
CA SER A 177 16.24 -4.88 -1.23
C SER A 177 16.14 -5.79 -0.01
N PRO A 178 16.40 -5.29 1.21
CA PRO A 178 16.00 -6.00 2.41
C PRO A 178 14.48 -6.20 2.47
N GLY A 179 14.03 -7.30 3.07
CA GLY A 179 12.61 -7.63 3.11
C GLY A 179 12.29 -8.80 4.03
N GLY A 180 11.19 -8.66 4.78
CA GLY A 180 10.70 -9.71 5.70
C GLY A 180 9.46 -10.43 5.20
N TRP A 181 9.05 -10.25 3.94
CA TRP A 181 7.83 -10.88 3.44
C TRP A 181 8.09 -12.33 3.07
N ASN A 182 7.06 -13.16 3.13
CA ASN A 182 7.14 -14.57 2.75
C ASN A 182 7.15 -14.64 1.22
N ILE A 183 8.24 -15.11 0.62
CA ILE A 183 8.38 -15.19 -0.84
C ILE A 183 7.74 -16.48 -1.33
N ILE A 184 6.74 -16.33 -2.19
CA ILE A 184 5.96 -17.43 -2.77
C ILE A 184 6.25 -17.62 -4.25
#